data_AF-A0A7K9CQL0-F1
#
_entry.id   AF-A0A7K9CQL0-F1
#
_cell.length_a   1.000
_cell.length_b   1.000
_cell.length_c   1.000
_cell.angle_alpha   90.00
_cell.angle_beta   90.00
_cell.angle_gamma   90.00
#
_symmetry.space_group_name_H-M   'P 1'
#
loop_
_entity.id
_entity.type
_entity.pdbx_description
1 polymer ?
#
loop_
_entity_poly.entity_id
_entity_poly.type
_entity_poly.pdbx_seq_one_letter_code
_entity_poly.pdbx_strand_id
1 'polypeptide(L)'
;FLAHGFHLLLFFSFPAAAAQWGKICSSQPANKLRGCDSWGCGGYNSPRGSRKHKGVDLVCKDGSDVLAPFTGKIDKQAKPYGNGNAIDNGLQLSGSGFCVKIFYIKPIKFSGSIKKGEKIGVLLPMQKVYRGIISHVHIQNCDLSDPTPNV
;
A
#
# COMPACT_ATOMS: atom_id res chain seq x y z
N PHE A 1 -47.14 -36.18 25.03
CA PHE A 1 -46.78 -36.13 23.59
C PHE A 1 -45.57 -35.25 23.44
N LEU A 2 -44.40 -35.86 23.20
CA LEU A 2 -43.13 -35.17 22.99
C LEU A 2 -43.11 -34.43 21.64
N ALA A 3 -42.43 -33.27 21.65
CA ALA A 3 -41.64 -32.54 20.64
C ALA A 3 -41.84 -32.90 19.13
N HIS A 4 -41.70 -32.00 18.16
CA HIS A 4 -40.41 -31.43 17.73
C HIS A 4 -40.66 -30.15 16.91
N GLY A 5 -40.19 -29.01 17.41
CA GLY A 5 -40.05 -27.78 16.63
C GLY A 5 -38.75 -27.84 15.84
N PHE A 6 -38.84 -27.90 14.51
CA PHE A 6 -37.68 -27.72 13.64
C PHE A 6 -37.30 -26.23 13.63
N HIS A 7 -36.21 -25.88 14.33
CA HIS A 7 -35.55 -24.59 14.15
C HIS A 7 -34.61 -24.69 12.93
N LEU A 8 -35.04 -24.09 11.82
CA LEU A 8 -34.20 -23.88 10.64
C LEU A 8 -33.19 -22.77 10.98
N LEU A 9 -31.98 -23.16 11.37
CA LEU A 9 -30.86 -22.24 11.52
C LEU A 9 -30.42 -21.74 10.14
N LEU A 10 -30.88 -20.55 9.75
CA LEU A 10 -30.36 -19.82 8.60
C LEU A 10 -28.93 -19.34 8.93
N PHE A 11 -27.93 -20.05 8.41
CA PHE A 11 -26.55 -19.61 8.42
C PHE A 11 -26.38 -18.43 7.46
N PHE A 12 -26.53 -17.21 7.97
CA PHE A 12 -26.09 -16.01 7.26
C PHE A 12 -24.56 -16.02 7.18
N SER A 13 -24.04 -16.49 6.05
CA SER A 13 -22.63 -16.32 5.72
C SER A 13 -22.41 -14.86 5.34
N PHE A 14 -22.00 -14.04 6.31
CA PHE A 14 -21.50 -12.71 6.00
C PHE A 14 -20.26 -12.88 5.13
N PRO A 15 -20.20 -12.29 3.92
CA PRO A 15 -18.94 -12.24 3.18
C PRO A 15 -17.95 -11.52 4.09
N ALA A 16 -16.87 -12.21 4.45
CA ALA A 16 -15.77 -11.58 5.17
C ALA A 16 -15.28 -10.42 4.30
N ALA A 17 -15.64 -9.19 4.67
CA ALA A 17 -15.10 -8.01 4.01
C ALA A 17 -13.58 -8.15 4.08
N ALA A 18 -12.95 -8.35 2.92
CA ALA A 18 -11.50 -8.38 2.84
C ALA A 18 -10.99 -7.11 3.53
N ALA A 19 -10.15 -7.28 4.55
CA ALA A 19 -9.85 -6.19 5.46
C ALA A 19 -9.17 -5.05 4.71
N GLN A 20 -9.86 -3.91 4.54
CA GLN A 20 -9.31 -2.73 3.86
C GLN A 20 -7.99 -2.30 4.50
N TRP A 21 -7.06 -1.81 3.69
CA TRP A 21 -5.82 -1.25 4.20
C TRP A 21 -6.09 -0.05 5.11
N GLY A 22 -5.20 0.12 6.08
CA GLY A 22 -5.13 1.33 6.88
C GLY A 22 -4.64 2.48 6.02
N LYS A 23 -4.83 3.69 6.56
CA LYS A 23 -4.22 4.89 6.00
C LYS A 23 -2.70 4.72 5.93
N ILE A 24 -2.12 4.94 4.76
CA ILE A 24 -0.68 4.76 4.51
C ILE A 24 0.12 6.05 4.73
N CYS A 25 -0.46 7.23 4.55
CA CYS A 25 0.27 8.48 4.68
C CYS A 25 -0.35 9.42 5.73
N SER A 26 0.48 9.98 6.61
CA SER A 26 0.02 10.91 7.64
C SER A 26 -0.51 12.24 7.11
N SER A 27 -0.02 12.68 5.94
CA SER A 27 -0.43 13.95 5.29
C SER A 27 -1.81 13.92 4.63
N GLN A 28 -2.49 12.77 4.64
CA GLN A 28 -3.85 12.62 4.13
C GLN A 28 -4.79 12.14 5.25
N PRO A 29 -6.11 12.39 5.15
CA PRO A 29 -7.08 11.81 6.08
C PRO A 29 -7.39 10.34 5.79
N ALA A 30 -7.24 9.91 4.53
CA ALA A 30 -7.45 8.55 4.04
C ALA A 30 -6.53 8.28 2.82
N ASN A 31 -6.50 7.06 2.31
CA ASN A 31 -5.75 6.75 1.09
C ASN A 31 -6.39 7.46 -0.10
N LYS A 32 -5.60 8.32 -0.77
CA LYS A 32 -6.03 9.09 -1.94
C LYS A 32 -5.16 8.74 -3.12
N LEU A 33 -5.75 8.24 -4.20
CA LEU A 33 -5.04 8.02 -5.46
C LEU A 33 -4.49 9.34 -6.01
N ARG A 34 -3.27 9.29 -6.54
CA ARG A 34 -2.54 10.45 -7.07
C ARG A 34 -3.27 11.20 -8.19
N GLY A 35 -4.11 10.52 -8.99
CA GLY A 35 -4.64 11.08 -10.22
C GLY A 35 -3.56 11.19 -11.30
N CYS A 36 -3.58 12.25 -12.10
CA CYS A 36 -2.61 12.49 -13.17
C CYS A 36 -1.92 13.85 -13.01
N ASP A 37 -0.64 13.91 -13.38
CA ASP A 37 0.15 15.13 -13.54
C ASP A 37 1.05 15.00 -14.78
N SER A 38 2.00 15.93 -14.97
CA SER A 38 2.91 15.92 -16.13
C SER A 38 3.84 14.70 -16.21
N TRP A 39 3.97 13.94 -15.12
CA TRP A 39 4.72 12.68 -15.06
C TRP A 39 3.83 11.43 -15.28
N GLY A 40 2.57 11.63 -15.65
CA GLY A 40 1.60 10.58 -15.91
C GLY A 40 0.64 10.33 -14.76
N CYS A 41 -0.06 9.19 -14.81
CA CYS A 41 -1.13 8.85 -13.88
C CYS A 41 -0.73 7.76 -12.87
N GLY A 42 -1.27 7.85 -11.65
CA GLY A 42 -0.95 6.97 -10.53
C GLY A 42 -1.81 5.71 -10.38
N GLY A 43 -2.80 5.48 -11.24
CA GLY A 43 -3.67 4.30 -11.15
C GLY A 43 -2.99 3.01 -11.63
N TYR A 44 -3.48 1.86 -11.19
CA TYR A 44 -3.03 0.56 -11.69
C TYR A 44 -3.24 0.47 -13.22
N ASN A 45 -2.30 -0.17 -13.91
CA ASN A 45 -2.22 -0.26 -15.36
C ASN A 45 -2.13 1.06 -16.15
N SER A 46 -1.97 2.21 -15.49
CA SER A 46 -1.71 3.48 -16.18
C SER A 46 -0.49 3.37 -17.12
N PRO A 47 -0.48 4.05 -18.27
CA PRO A 47 0.65 4.00 -19.21
C PRO A 47 1.99 4.41 -18.57
N ARG A 48 3.06 3.69 -18.95
CA ARG A 48 4.46 3.96 -18.60
C ARG A 48 5.35 3.67 -19.81
N GLY A 49 5.17 4.44 -20.89
CA GLY A 49 5.76 4.15 -22.19
C GLY A 49 5.23 2.82 -22.73
N SER A 50 6.12 1.87 -23.04
CA SER A 50 5.75 0.52 -23.46
C SER A 50 5.28 -0.39 -22.31
N ARG A 51 5.39 0.06 -21.05
CA ARG A 51 5.02 -0.71 -19.85
C ARG A 51 3.74 -0.18 -19.22
N LYS A 52 3.21 -0.96 -18.28
CA LYS A 52 2.05 -0.61 -17.44
C LYS A 52 2.48 -0.35 -16.01
N HIS A 53 1.81 0.56 -15.32
CA HIS A 53 1.98 0.79 -13.89
C HIS A 53 1.48 -0.42 -13.08
N LYS A 54 2.35 -1.05 -12.27
CA LYS A 54 2.05 -2.32 -11.56
C LYS A 54 1.64 -2.15 -10.10
N GLY A 55 1.28 -0.94 -9.73
CA GLY A 55 0.77 -0.59 -8.41
C GLY A 55 -0.12 0.63 -8.51
N VAL A 56 -0.35 1.25 -7.37
CA VAL A 56 -1.01 2.54 -7.26
C VAL A 56 -0.12 3.53 -6.54
N ASP A 57 -0.26 4.79 -6.91
CA ASP A 57 0.42 5.91 -6.27
C ASP A 57 -0.58 6.60 -5.33
N LEU A 58 -0.28 6.61 -4.03
CA LEU A 58 -1.10 7.26 -3.01
C LEU A 58 -0.47 8.58 -2.61
N VAL A 59 -1.24 9.66 -2.68
CA VAL A 59 -0.77 11.02 -2.38
C VAL A 59 -0.14 11.06 -0.99
N CYS A 60 1.10 11.52 -0.94
CA CYS A 60 1.85 11.67 0.30
C CYS A 60 2.90 12.76 0.14
N LYS A 61 2.94 13.75 1.03
CA LYS A 61 3.94 14.83 0.93
C LYS A 61 5.33 14.32 1.30
N ASP A 62 6.36 14.83 0.64
CA ASP A 62 7.77 14.57 0.99
C ASP A 62 8.01 14.77 2.50
N GLY A 63 8.73 13.83 3.12
CA GLY A 63 9.01 13.86 4.56
C GLY A 63 7.85 13.44 5.47
N SER A 64 6.65 13.18 4.94
CA SER A 64 5.53 12.70 5.75
C SER A 64 5.76 11.29 6.26
N ASP A 65 5.18 10.99 7.42
CA ASP A 65 5.17 9.66 7.99
C ASP A 65 4.39 8.69 7.11
N VAL A 66 4.99 7.53 6.89
CA VAL A 66 4.39 6.40 6.18
C VAL A 66 4.05 5.32 7.21
N LEU A 67 2.81 4.86 7.17
CA LEU A 67 2.22 3.95 8.13
C LEU A 67 1.97 2.57 7.50
N ALA A 68 2.05 1.53 8.33
CA ALA A 68 1.76 0.17 7.91
C ALA A 68 0.27 0.00 7.51
N PRO A 69 -0.02 -0.47 6.29
CA PRO A 69 -1.40 -0.68 5.84
C PRO A 69 -2.13 -1.80 6.60
N PHE A 70 -1.39 -2.76 7.16
CA PHE A 70 -1.95 -3.91 7.87
C PHE A 70 -0.98 -4.43 8.93
N THR A 71 -1.46 -5.32 9.79
CA THR A 71 -0.63 -6.01 10.79
C THR A 71 0.10 -7.18 10.13
N GLY A 72 1.38 -7.35 10.44
CA GLY A 72 2.21 -8.36 9.80
C GLY A 72 3.67 -8.22 10.16
N LYS A 73 4.54 -8.43 9.17
CA LYS A 73 5.99 -8.29 9.30
C LYS A 73 6.60 -7.61 8.08
N ILE A 74 7.81 -7.10 8.29
CA ILE A 74 8.70 -6.64 7.24
C ILE A 74 9.51 -7.84 6.77
N ASP A 75 9.36 -8.21 5.51
CA ASP A 75 10.06 -9.36 4.92
C ASP A 75 11.51 -9.01 4.57
N LYS A 76 11.70 -7.85 3.92
CA LYS A 76 13.01 -7.37 3.44
C LYS A 76 12.93 -5.93 2.96
N GLN A 77 14.10 -5.32 2.76
CA GLN A 77 14.24 -4.12 1.95
C GLN A 77 13.80 -4.41 0.49
N ALA A 78 13.11 -3.46 -0.11
CA ALA A 78 12.72 -3.52 -1.52
C ALA A 78 13.05 -2.19 -2.21
N LYS A 79 13.88 -2.25 -3.26
CA LYS A 79 14.30 -1.07 -4.02
C LYS A 79 13.55 -1.00 -5.35
N PRO A 80 12.90 0.14 -5.68
CA PRO A 80 12.16 0.28 -6.93
C PRO A 80 13.06 0.28 -8.18
N TYR A 81 14.30 0.75 -8.07
CA TYR A 81 15.20 0.94 -9.22
C TYR A 81 16.54 0.21 -9.09
N GLY A 82 17.07 0.07 -7.87
CA GLY A 82 18.37 -0.53 -7.62
C GLY A 82 19.56 0.33 -8.09
N ASN A 83 19.33 1.61 -8.41
CA ASN A 83 20.33 2.54 -8.93
C ASN A 83 20.83 3.55 -7.89
N GLY A 84 20.33 3.50 -6.65
CA GLY A 84 20.79 4.36 -5.55
C GLY A 84 20.36 5.82 -5.64
N ASN A 85 19.36 6.17 -6.46
CA ASN A 85 18.84 7.53 -6.50
C ASN A 85 18.17 7.92 -5.16
N ALA A 86 17.83 9.21 -5.01
CA ALA A 86 17.35 9.77 -3.74
C ALA A 86 16.02 9.17 -3.21
N ILE A 87 15.29 8.40 -4.02
CA ILE A 87 14.04 7.73 -3.64
C ILE A 87 14.14 6.19 -3.78
N ASP A 88 15.32 5.62 -4.01
CA ASP A 88 15.52 4.20 -4.31
C ASP A 88 15.55 3.32 -3.04
N ASN A 89 14.47 3.35 -2.28
CA ASN A 89 14.32 2.56 -1.06
C ASN A 89 12.85 2.25 -0.75
N GLY A 90 12.64 1.25 0.10
CA GLY A 90 11.32 0.72 0.39
C GLY A 90 11.35 -0.59 1.18
N LEU A 91 10.16 -1.14 1.42
CA LEU A 91 9.96 -2.39 2.15
C LEU A 91 9.07 -3.35 1.36
N GLN A 92 9.31 -4.65 1.53
CA GLN A 92 8.30 -5.67 1.29
C GLN A 92 7.68 -6.07 2.63
N LEU A 93 6.36 -6.12 2.69
CA LEU A 93 5.58 -6.45 3.87
C LEU A 93 4.67 -7.64 3.58
N SER A 94 4.47 -8.51 4.57
CA SER A 94 3.49 -9.60 4.51
C SER A 94 2.70 -9.73 5.81
N GLY A 95 1.42 -10.09 5.72
CA GLY A 95 0.54 -10.26 6.87
C GLY A 95 -0.93 -10.00 6.53
N SER A 96 -1.85 -10.48 7.37
CA SER A 96 -3.31 -10.31 7.18
C SER A 96 -3.82 -10.73 5.80
N GLY A 97 -3.19 -11.73 5.17
CA GLY A 97 -3.54 -12.18 3.80
C GLY A 97 -2.97 -11.33 2.66
N PHE A 98 -2.16 -10.30 2.97
CA PHE A 98 -1.54 -9.41 2.00
C PHE A 98 -0.04 -9.65 1.87
N CYS A 99 0.49 -9.38 0.68
CA CYS A 99 1.91 -9.17 0.42
C CYS A 99 2.06 -7.96 -0.47
N VAL A 100 2.76 -6.92 0.00
CA VAL A 100 2.93 -5.67 -0.73
C VAL A 100 4.39 -5.21 -0.73
N LYS A 101 4.76 -4.46 -1.75
CA LYS A 101 5.95 -3.61 -1.73
C LYS A 101 5.52 -2.16 -1.61
N ILE A 102 6.17 -1.42 -0.71
CA ILE A 102 5.98 0.01 -0.49
C ILE A 102 7.29 0.71 -0.82
N PHE A 103 7.28 1.59 -1.82
CA PHE A 103 8.47 2.28 -2.33
C PHE A 103 8.48 3.77 -2.00
N TYR A 104 9.67 4.35 -2.21
CA TYR A 104 9.99 5.76 -2.00
C TYR A 104 9.97 6.18 -0.53
N ILE A 105 10.31 5.25 0.37
CA ILE A 105 10.33 5.51 1.80
C ILE A 105 11.71 5.25 2.39
N LYS A 106 12.07 5.99 3.44
CA LYS A 106 13.18 5.66 4.33
C LYS A 106 12.62 4.86 5.50
N PRO A 107 12.83 3.53 5.56
CA PRO A 107 12.28 2.72 6.63
C PRO A 107 12.95 3.01 7.97
N ILE A 108 12.21 2.83 9.07
CA ILE A 108 12.78 2.87 10.43
C ILE A 108 13.59 1.60 10.71
N LYS A 109 13.15 0.47 10.16
CA LYS A 109 13.77 -0.86 10.30
C LYS A 109 13.50 -1.67 9.03
N PHE A 110 14.32 -2.69 8.77
CA PHE A 110 14.22 -3.54 7.56
C PHE A 110 13.73 -4.97 7.84
N SER A 111 13.36 -5.27 9.09
CA SER A 111 12.84 -6.57 9.52
C SER A 111 11.97 -6.39 10.78
N GLY A 112 11.26 -7.45 11.16
CA GLY A 112 10.45 -7.51 12.38
C GLY A 112 8.97 -7.24 12.16
N SER A 113 8.18 -7.39 13.24
CA SER A 113 6.73 -7.24 13.21
C SER A 113 6.30 -5.78 13.10
N ILE A 114 5.12 -5.57 12.51
CA ILE A 114 4.45 -4.28 12.38
C ILE A 114 2.96 -4.42 12.71
N LYS A 115 2.36 -3.40 13.30
CA LYS A 115 0.90 -3.31 13.49
C LYS A 115 0.28 -2.36 12.48
N LYS A 116 -0.97 -2.61 12.07
CA LYS A 116 -1.74 -1.66 11.23
C LYS A 116 -1.70 -0.26 11.86
N GLY A 117 -1.31 0.75 11.06
CA GLY A 117 -1.16 2.14 11.51
C GLY A 117 0.16 2.47 12.21
N GLU A 118 1.04 1.50 12.47
CA GLU A 118 2.39 1.75 12.98
C GLU A 118 3.21 2.54 11.96
N LYS A 119 3.98 3.54 12.41
CA LYS A 119 4.94 4.24 11.57
C LYS A 119 6.03 3.28 11.13
N ILE A 120 6.22 3.12 9.81
CA ILE A 120 7.24 2.26 9.21
C ILE A 120 8.36 3.04 8.55
N GLY A 121 8.16 4.34 8.30
CA GLY A 121 9.16 5.17 7.65
C GLY A 121 8.68 6.59 7.42
N VAL A 122 9.44 7.32 6.59
CA VAL A 122 9.08 8.63 6.05
C VAL A 122 9.20 8.62 4.54
N LEU A 123 8.39 9.39 3.84
CA LEU A 123 8.49 9.54 2.39
C LEU A 123 9.81 10.25 2.03
N LEU A 124 10.57 9.66 1.10
CA LEU A 124 11.79 10.23 0.53
C LEU A 124 11.48 11.45 -0.36
N PRO A 125 12.47 12.29 -0.69
CA PRO A 125 12.24 13.56 -1.39
C PRO A 125 11.92 13.34 -2.88
N MET A 126 10.66 13.02 -3.20
CA MET A 126 10.16 12.83 -4.56
C MET A 126 10.41 14.05 -5.44
N GLN A 127 10.24 15.26 -4.91
CA GLN A 127 10.44 16.50 -5.68
C GLN A 127 11.87 16.70 -6.15
N LYS A 128 12.85 16.04 -5.50
CA LYS A 128 14.26 16.10 -5.91
C LYS A 128 14.53 15.25 -7.15
N VAL A 129 13.74 14.20 -7.38
CA VAL A 129 13.90 13.27 -8.50
C VAL A 129 12.94 13.60 -9.64
N TYR A 130 11.68 13.88 -9.31
CA TYR A 130 10.62 14.21 -10.26
C TYR A 130 9.98 15.55 -9.87
N ARG A 131 10.62 16.64 -10.29
CA ARG A 131 10.13 17.99 -9.97
C ARG A 131 8.73 18.23 -10.56
N GLY A 132 7.79 18.65 -9.73
CA GLY A 132 6.40 18.92 -10.15
C GLY A 132 5.49 17.68 -10.16
N ILE A 133 6.00 16.51 -9.77
CA ILE A 133 5.16 15.34 -9.55
C ILE A 133 4.23 15.58 -8.36
N ILE A 134 3.04 15.01 -8.34
CA ILE A 134 2.30 14.88 -7.09
C ILE A 134 3.02 13.83 -6.25
N SER A 135 3.68 14.24 -5.17
CA SER A 135 4.42 13.33 -4.28
C SER A 135 3.50 12.22 -3.77
N HIS A 136 4.05 11.00 -3.73
CA HIS A 136 3.27 9.81 -3.44
C HIS A 136 4.13 8.68 -2.87
N VAL A 137 3.48 7.79 -2.13
CA VAL A 137 3.97 6.43 -1.88
C VAL A 137 3.50 5.56 -3.05
N HIS A 138 4.40 4.80 -3.66
CA HIS A 138 4.00 3.73 -4.57
C HIS A 138 3.81 2.43 -3.79
N ILE A 139 2.65 1.80 -3.95
CA ILE A 139 2.33 0.51 -3.34
C ILE A 139 1.85 -0.48 -4.41
N GLN A 140 2.36 -1.70 -4.37
CA GLN A 140 1.98 -2.77 -5.29
C GLN A 140 1.89 -4.10 -4.56
N ASN A 141 1.00 -4.97 -5.01
CA ASN A 141 0.99 -6.36 -4.55
C ASN A 141 2.28 -7.07 -5.01
N CYS A 142 2.74 -8.05 -4.23
CA CYS A 142 3.95 -8.81 -4.55
C CYS A 142 3.82 -9.58 -5.88
N ASP A 143 2.62 -10.05 -6.20
CA ASP A 143 2.26 -10.78 -7.43
C ASP A 143 1.87 -9.85 -8.59
N LEU A 144 1.94 -8.53 -8.40
CA LEU A 144 1.58 -7.50 -9.37
C LEU A 144 0.10 -7.46 -9.79
N SER A 145 -0.78 -8.13 -9.03
CA SER A 145 -2.23 -7.98 -9.16
C SER A 145 -2.69 -6.56 -8.79
N ASP A 146 -3.92 -6.19 -9.18
CA ASP A 146 -4.47 -4.86 -8.91
C ASP A 146 -4.67 -4.63 -7.40
N PRO A 147 -3.94 -3.69 -6.76
CA PRO A 147 -4.11 -3.41 -5.34
C PRO A 147 -5.33 -2.53 -5.04
N THR A 148 -5.96 -1.91 -6.06
CA THR A 148 -7.00 -0.88 -5.91
C THR A 148 -8.17 -1.30 -4.98
N PRO A 149 -8.68 -2.54 -5.00
CA PRO A 149 -9.76 -2.95 -4.10
C PRO A 149 -9.43 -2.81 -2.61
N ASN A 150 -8.14 -2.81 -2.23
CA ASN A 150 -7.70 -2.75 -0.84
C ASN A 150 -7.37 -1.33 -0.34
N VAL A 151 -7.34 -0.34 -1.24
CA VAL A 151 -6.88 1.04 -0.99
C VAL A 151 -7.87 1.84 -0.18
#